data_AF-A0A5K1FT48-F1
#
_entry.id   AF-A0A5K1FT48-F1
#
_cell.length_a   1.000
_cell.length_b   1.000
_cell.length_c   1.000
_cell.angle_alpha   90.00
_cell.angle_beta   90.00
_cell.angle_gamma   90.00
#
_symmetry.space_group_name_H-M   'P 1'
#
loop_
_entity.id
_entity.type
_entity.pdbx_description
1 polymer ?
#
loop_
_entity_poly.entity_id
_entity_poly.type
_entity_poly.pdbx_seq_one_letter_code
_entity_poly.pdbx_strand_id
1 'polypeptide(L)'
;VTRFACGGYCVGFGFNHALFDGFGAFSFLASWAQICCGKDVSELIEPNHCRGTLMKTLASSDSGAAAGSIYSQTHVSTIRDLCLVPMKMTAPDDSSWGSSLSQITGPNSDDGTQFVTLCLKREIIKDMKRTAVESGALSVCSTFDVLSARVWK
;
A
#
# COMPACT_ATOMS: atom_id res chain seq x y z
N VAL A 1 -15.61 16.43 2.54
CA VAL A 1 -15.09 17.47 1.62
C VAL A 1 -14.93 18.75 2.40
N THR A 2 -13.78 19.42 2.28
CA THR A 2 -13.47 20.66 3.00
C THR A 2 -13.26 21.78 1.98
N ARG A 3 -13.93 22.91 2.16
CA ARG A 3 -13.77 24.09 1.31
C ARG A 3 -12.85 25.09 2.00
N PHE A 4 -11.88 25.62 1.27
CA PHE A 4 -10.96 26.65 1.74
C PHE A 4 -11.53 28.05 1.51
N ALA A 5 -11.10 29.03 2.30
CA ALA A 5 -11.54 30.42 2.18
C ALA A 5 -11.27 31.03 0.79
N CYS A 6 -10.19 30.60 0.12
CA CYS A 6 -9.85 31.01 -1.25
C CYS A 6 -10.74 30.37 -2.34
N GLY A 7 -11.71 29.54 -1.97
CA GLY A 7 -12.58 28.83 -2.91
C GLY A 7 -12.07 27.47 -3.39
N GLY A 8 -10.85 27.06 -2.99
CA GLY A 8 -10.34 25.71 -3.25
C GLY A 8 -11.08 24.63 -2.44
N TYR A 9 -10.92 23.37 -2.84
CA TYR A 9 -11.52 22.21 -2.17
C TYR A 9 -10.47 21.13 -1.86
N CYS A 10 -10.66 20.44 -0.74
CA CYS A 10 -9.96 19.21 -0.38
C CYS A 10 -10.98 18.09 -0.18
N VAL A 11 -10.68 16.91 -0.71
CA VAL A 11 -11.49 15.70 -0.53
C VAL A 11 -10.66 14.72 0.28
N GLY A 12 -10.98 14.59 1.57
CA GLY A 12 -10.46 13.53 2.42
C GLY A 12 -11.29 12.26 2.27
N PHE A 13 -10.62 11.11 2.22
CA PHE A 13 -11.24 9.79 2.14
C PHE A 13 -10.64 8.87 3.22
N GLY A 14 -11.50 8.19 3.96
CA GLY A 14 -11.11 7.21 4.99
C GLY A 14 -11.87 5.91 4.75
N PHE A 15 -11.20 4.78 4.96
CA PHE A 15 -11.75 3.45 4.75
C PHE A 15 -11.07 2.43 5.66
N ASN A 16 -11.71 1.27 5.84
CA ASN A 16 -11.12 0.16 6.57
C ASN A 16 -10.15 -0.61 5.65
N HIS A 17 -8.86 -0.67 6.02
CA HIS A 17 -7.80 -1.32 5.24
C HIS A 17 -7.98 -2.85 5.12
N ALA A 18 -8.84 -3.46 5.94
CA ALA A 18 -9.24 -4.86 5.78
C ALA A 18 -10.17 -5.09 4.57
N LEU A 19 -10.83 -4.04 4.07
CA LEU A 19 -11.74 -4.12 2.93
C LEU A 19 -11.03 -3.90 1.60
N PHE A 20 -10.04 -2.99 1.57
CA PHE A 20 -9.32 -2.60 0.36
C PHE A 20 -7.83 -2.43 0.63
N ASP A 21 -7.00 -2.87 -0.32
CA ASP A 21 -5.60 -2.46 -0.42
C ASP A 21 -5.49 -1.08 -1.13
N GLY A 22 -4.25 -0.60 -1.31
CA GLY A 22 -4.02 0.67 -2.00
C GLY A 22 -4.57 0.67 -3.44
N PHE A 23 -4.42 -0.44 -4.17
CA PHE A 23 -4.90 -0.54 -5.55
C PHE A 23 -6.43 -0.48 -5.63
N GLY A 24 -7.14 -1.22 -4.77
CA GLY A 24 -8.60 -1.21 -4.68
C GLY A 24 -9.13 0.16 -4.27
N ALA A 25 -8.49 0.82 -3.29
CA ALA A 25 -8.86 2.17 -2.86
C ALA A 25 -8.70 3.20 -4.00
N PHE A 26 -7.57 3.18 -4.72
CA PHE A 26 -7.36 4.07 -5.86
C PHE A 26 -8.29 3.77 -7.04
N SER A 27 -8.62 2.50 -7.29
CA SER A 27 -9.59 2.12 -8.33
C SER A 27 -10.98 2.67 -8.01
N PHE A 28 -11.42 2.56 -6.76
CA PHE A 28 -12.67 3.17 -6.31
C PHE A 28 -12.68 4.69 -6.51
N LEU A 29 -11.62 5.39 -6.07
CA LEU A 29 -11.52 6.84 -6.21
C LEU A 29 -11.51 7.29 -7.68
N ALA A 30 -10.84 6.53 -8.55
CA ALA A 30 -10.82 6.80 -9.98
C ALA A 30 -12.21 6.65 -10.60
N SER A 31 -12.91 5.55 -10.32
CA SER A 31 -14.29 5.34 -10.81
C SER A 31 -15.25 6.41 -10.27
N TRP A 32 -15.14 6.77 -8.99
CA TRP A 32 -15.95 7.85 -8.40
C TRP A 32 -15.73 9.18 -9.12
N ALA A 33 -14.47 9.55 -9.37
CA ALA A 33 -14.14 10.76 -10.13
C ALA A 33 -14.70 10.71 -11.55
N GLN A 34 -14.60 9.56 -12.24
CA GLN A 34 -15.11 9.39 -13.60
C GLN A 34 -16.63 9.53 -13.67
N ILE A 35 -17.37 8.95 -12.72
CA ILE A 35 -18.83 9.11 -12.59
C ILE A 35 -19.18 10.58 -12.36
N CYS A 36 -18.49 11.26 -11.45
CA CYS A 36 -18.72 12.69 -11.18
C CYS A 36 -18.41 13.57 -12.40
N CYS A 37 -17.50 13.15 -13.28
CA CYS A 37 -17.21 13.83 -14.55
C CYS A 37 -18.20 13.51 -15.68
N GLY A 38 -19.23 12.68 -15.42
CA GLY A 38 -20.26 12.34 -16.40
C GLY A 38 -19.85 11.28 -17.43
N LYS A 39 -18.81 10.48 -17.13
CA LYS A 39 -18.49 9.31 -17.96
C LYS A 39 -19.55 8.22 -17.78
N ASP A 40 -19.78 7.47 -18.85
CA ASP A 40 -20.72 6.35 -18.81
C ASP A 40 -20.21 5.23 -17.90
N VAL A 41 -21.11 4.64 -17.12
CA VAL A 41 -20.77 3.57 -16.16
C VAL A 41 -20.24 2.32 -16.87
N SER A 42 -20.65 2.08 -18.11
CA SER A 42 -20.21 0.95 -18.93
C SER A 42 -18.75 1.06 -19.38
N GLU A 43 -18.16 2.27 -19.33
CA GLU A 43 -16.74 2.49 -19.62
C GLU A 43 -15.85 2.28 -18.39
N LEU A 44 -16.44 2.04 -17.21
CA LEU A 44 -15.72 1.85 -15.97
C LEU A 44 -15.28 0.40 -15.78
N ILE A 45 -14.20 0.20 -15.03
CA ILE A 45 -13.78 -1.14 -14.62
C ILE A 45 -14.82 -1.68 -13.63
N GLU A 46 -15.45 -2.79 -14.00
CA GLU A 46 -16.40 -3.49 -13.13
C GLU A 46 -15.65 -4.21 -11.98
N PRO A 47 -15.98 -3.94 -10.71
CA PRO A 47 -15.34 -4.61 -9.59
C PRO A 47 -15.73 -6.09 -9.52
N ASN A 48 -14.73 -6.98 -9.49
CA ASN A 48 -14.98 -8.40 -9.22
C ASN A 48 -15.01 -8.67 -7.71
N HIS A 49 -16.18 -8.97 -7.17
CA HIS A 49 -16.37 -9.27 -5.74
C HIS A 49 -16.21 -10.76 -5.39
N CYS A 50 -16.02 -11.65 -6.38
CA CYS A 50 -15.91 -13.08 -6.16
C CYS A 50 -14.54 -13.46 -5.58
N ARG A 51 -14.47 -13.64 -4.26
CA ARG A 51 -13.24 -14.08 -3.56
C ARG A 51 -12.96 -15.59 -3.60
N GLY A 52 -13.87 -16.38 -4.17
CA GLY A 52 -13.77 -17.85 -4.16
C GLY A 52 -12.50 -18.41 -4.81
N THR A 53 -12.02 -17.78 -5.88
CA THR A 53 -10.79 -18.23 -6.58
C THR A 53 -9.55 -18.06 -5.70
N LEU A 54 -9.44 -16.95 -4.96
CA LEU A 54 -8.35 -16.70 -4.04
C LEU A 54 -8.30 -17.74 -2.90
N MET A 55 -9.47 -18.08 -2.36
CA MET A 55 -9.59 -19.08 -1.29
C MET A 55 -9.24 -20.49 -1.76
N LYS A 56 -9.59 -20.85 -3.00
CA LYS A 56 -9.24 -22.16 -3.58
C LYS A 56 -7.73 -22.33 -3.76
N THR A 57 -7.03 -21.29 -4.17
CA THR A 57 -5.56 -21.32 -4.29
C THR A 57 -4.89 -21.61 -2.95
N LEU A 58 -5.36 -20.99 -1.86
CA LEU A 58 -4.84 -21.23 -0.51
C LEU A 58 -5.08 -22.67 -0.03
N ALA A 59 -6.25 -23.24 -0.33
CA ALA A 59 -6.59 -24.61 0.06
C ALA A 59 -5.80 -25.70 -0.71
N SER A 60 -5.31 -25.38 -1.91
CA SER A 60 -4.58 -26.35 -2.76
C SER A 60 -3.10 -26.53 -2.40
N SER A 61 -2.52 -25.65 -1.57
CA SER A 61 -1.08 -25.66 -1.22
C SER A 61 -0.71 -26.53 -0.01
N ASP A 62 -1.63 -27.34 0.52
CA ASP A 62 -1.40 -28.17 1.72
C ASP A 62 -0.82 -29.57 1.44
N SER A 63 -0.47 -29.90 0.20
CA SER A 63 0.26 -31.14 -0.12
C SER A 63 1.79 -30.96 -0.02
N GLY A 64 2.29 -30.95 1.22
CA GLY A 64 3.65 -31.39 1.61
C GLY A 64 4.86 -30.68 0.97
N ALA A 65 5.34 -29.61 1.59
CA ALA A 65 6.69 -29.08 1.36
C ALA A 65 7.60 -29.42 2.55
N ALA A 66 8.54 -30.33 2.33
CA ALA A 66 9.58 -30.71 3.26
C ALA A 66 10.45 -29.51 3.67
N ALA A 67 10.98 -29.56 4.90
CA ALA A 67 11.86 -28.57 5.50
C ALA A 67 13.12 -28.31 4.65
N GLY A 68 13.00 -27.41 3.66
CA GLY A 68 14.10 -26.90 2.86
C GLY A 68 14.64 -25.59 3.44
N SER A 69 15.96 -25.43 3.34
CA SER A 69 16.71 -24.20 3.66
C SER A 69 15.98 -22.92 3.21
N ILE A 70 16.04 -21.87 4.04
CA ILE A 70 15.38 -20.56 3.87
C ILE A 70 15.65 -19.94 2.48
N TYR A 71 16.75 -20.28 1.82
CA TYR A 71 17.10 -19.81 0.47
C TYR A 71 16.36 -20.51 -0.68
N SER A 72 15.66 -21.61 -0.41
CA SER A 72 14.92 -22.39 -1.42
C SER A 72 13.40 -22.27 -1.27
N GLN A 73 12.93 -21.42 -0.36
CA GLN A 73 11.52 -21.22 -0.08
C GLN A 73 10.89 -20.36 -1.18
N THR A 74 9.92 -20.94 -1.89
CA THR A 74 9.02 -20.17 -2.75
C THR A 74 8.32 -19.11 -1.90
N HIS A 75 8.14 -17.88 -2.42
CA HIS A 75 7.58 -16.72 -1.70
C HIS A 75 6.32 -17.01 -0.85
N VAL A 76 5.59 -18.09 -1.16
CA VAL A 76 4.38 -18.55 -0.48
C VAL A 76 4.63 -19.06 0.95
N SER A 77 5.74 -19.76 1.23
CA SER A 77 5.97 -20.30 2.59
C SER A 77 6.37 -19.21 3.58
N THR A 78 7.15 -18.21 3.15
CA THR A 78 7.51 -17.05 3.98
C THR A 78 6.29 -16.20 4.39
N ILE A 79 5.27 -16.13 3.53
CA ILE A 79 4.00 -15.44 3.84
C ILE A 79 3.21 -16.21 4.91
N ARG A 80 3.18 -17.54 4.83
CA ARG A 80 2.48 -18.38 5.82
C ARG A 80 3.08 -18.23 7.22
N ASP A 81 4.40 -18.23 7.33
CA ASP A 81 5.08 -18.02 8.61
C ASP A 81 4.79 -16.63 9.20
N LEU A 82 4.70 -15.60 8.36
CA LEU A 82 4.32 -14.24 8.78
C LEU A 82 2.86 -14.17 9.29
N CYS A 83 1.94 -14.86 8.60
CA CYS A 83 0.52 -14.93 8.98
C CYS A 83 0.27 -15.74 10.26
N LEU A 84 1.20 -16.61 10.64
CA LEU A 84 1.12 -17.43 11.86
C LEU A 84 1.80 -16.77 13.07
N VAL A 85 2.48 -15.63 12.89
CA VAL A 85 2.93 -14.80 14.01
C VAL A 85 1.68 -14.36 14.78
N PRO A 86 1.54 -14.70 16.08
CA PRO A 86 0.39 -14.31 16.87
C PRO A 86 0.27 -12.78 16.93
N MET A 87 -0.61 -12.22 16.11
CA MET A 87 -0.86 -10.79 16.07
C MET A 87 -1.73 -10.43 17.28
N LYS A 88 -1.13 -9.82 18.31
CA LYS A 88 -1.87 -9.17 19.40
C LYS A 88 -2.48 -7.86 18.85
N MET A 89 -3.51 -7.98 18.01
CA MET A 89 -4.26 -6.83 17.53
C MET A 89 -5.55 -6.72 18.34
N THR A 90 -5.62 -5.78 19.28
CA THR A 90 -6.91 -5.22 19.69
C THR A 90 -7.37 -4.35 18.53
N ALA A 91 -8.24 -4.89 17.67
CA ALA A 91 -8.91 -4.08 16.65
C ALA A 91 -9.67 -2.97 17.38
N PRO A 92 -9.34 -1.70 17.16
CA PRO A 92 -10.14 -0.60 17.67
C PRO A 92 -11.53 -0.73 17.02
N ASP A 93 -12.59 -0.65 17.81
CA ASP A 93 -13.96 -0.68 17.29
C ASP A 93 -14.19 0.48 16.30
N ASP A 94 -15.15 0.37 15.38
CA ASP A 94 -15.37 1.41 14.35
C ASP A 94 -15.57 2.82 14.95
N SER A 95 -15.98 2.92 16.23
CA SER A 95 -16.14 4.17 16.97
C SER A 95 -14.81 4.88 17.31
N SER A 96 -13.70 4.15 17.34
CA SER A 96 -12.38 4.63 17.76
C SER A 96 -11.48 5.14 16.63
N TRP A 97 -11.97 5.15 15.38
CA TRP A 97 -11.23 5.74 14.26
C TRP A 97 -10.86 7.21 14.51
N GLY A 98 -11.80 7.99 15.07
CA GLY A 98 -11.56 9.38 15.45
C GLY A 98 -10.43 9.52 16.48
N SER A 99 -10.41 8.63 17.48
CA SER A 99 -9.39 8.59 18.52
C SER A 99 -8.02 8.17 17.97
N SER A 100 -7.97 7.16 17.09
CA SER A 100 -6.73 6.65 16.49
C SER A 100 -6.12 7.67 15.51
N LEU A 101 -6.94 8.32 14.68
CA LEU A 101 -6.49 9.39 13.80
C LEU A 101 -5.99 10.59 14.61
N SER A 102 -6.66 10.92 15.73
CA SER A 102 -6.20 11.96 16.65
C SER A 102 -4.90 11.60 17.40
N GLN A 103 -4.51 10.32 17.49
CA GLN A 103 -3.20 9.94 18.00
C GLN A 103 -2.09 10.11 16.95
N ILE A 104 -2.40 9.93 15.67
CA ILE A 104 -1.45 10.11 14.56
C ILE A 104 -1.29 11.58 14.16
N THR A 105 -2.37 12.36 14.28
CA THR A 105 -2.45 13.76 13.80
C THR A 105 -2.71 14.79 14.89
N GLY A 106 -2.98 14.35 16.12
CA GLY A 106 -3.25 15.25 17.23
C GLY A 106 -1.97 15.78 17.86
N PRO A 107 -2.07 16.91 18.58
CA PRO A 107 -0.92 17.62 19.14
C PRO A 107 -0.22 16.91 20.32
N ASN A 108 -0.63 15.68 20.66
CA ASN A 108 -0.21 14.98 21.88
C ASN A 108 0.63 13.71 21.65
N SER A 109 1.13 13.46 20.44
CA SER A 109 2.28 12.57 20.26
C SER A 109 3.56 13.38 20.47
N ASP A 110 3.97 13.52 21.73
CA ASP A 110 5.22 14.17 22.16
C ASP A 110 6.47 13.31 21.81
N ASP A 111 6.49 12.64 20.65
CA ASP A 111 7.65 11.84 20.20
C ASP A 111 8.57 12.63 19.25
N GLY A 112 8.22 13.87 18.91
CA GLY A 112 8.99 14.73 18.00
C GLY A 112 8.96 14.28 16.53
N THR A 113 8.16 13.27 16.17
CA THR A 113 8.03 12.78 14.80
C THR A 113 7.31 13.80 13.95
N GLN A 114 7.95 14.17 12.84
CA GLN A 114 7.40 15.11 11.87
C GLN A 114 7.20 14.41 10.53
N PHE A 115 6.04 14.63 9.92
CA PHE A 115 5.80 14.23 8.55
C PHE A 115 6.41 15.27 7.61
N VAL A 116 7.40 14.85 6.83
CA VAL A 116 8.06 15.68 5.83
C VAL A 116 7.85 15.11 4.44
N THR A 117 7.55 15.97 3.47
CA THR A 117 7.47 15.59 2.05
C THR A 117 8.80 15.90 1.38
N LEU A 118 9.46 14.86 0.86
CA LEU A 118 10.71 14.98 0.12
C LEU A 118 10.44 14.99 -1.38
N CYS A 119 10.73 16.11 -2.04
CA CYS A 119 10.58 16.25 -3.49
C CYS A 119 11.90 15.91 -4.19
N LEU A 120 11.93 14.82 -4.95
CA LEU A 120 13.09 14.40 -5.73
C LEU A 120 12.89 14.73 -7.22
N LYS A 121 13.88 15.38 -7.81
CA LYS A 121 13.87 15.70 -9.24
C LYS A 121 14.13 14.44 -10.07
N ARG A 122 13.50 14.37 -11.24
CA ARG A 122 13.67 13.28 -12.21
C ARG A 122 15.14 13.00 -12.54
N GLU A 123 15.97 14.02 -12.68
CA GLU A 123 17.38 13.85 -13.02
C GLU A 123 18.16 13.14 -11.91
N ILE A 124 17.93 13.50 -10.64
CA ILE A 124 18.50 12.79 -9.48
C ILE A 124 18.10 11.31 -9.48
N ILE A 125 16.83 11.01 -9.80
CA ILE A 125 16.34 9.63 -9.90
C ILE A 125 17.05 8.87 -11.03
N LYS A 126 17.25 9.49 -12.20
CA LYS A 126 17.97 8.85 -13.31
C LYS A 126 19.42 8.56 -12.95
N ASP A 127 20.09 9.50 -12.28
CA ASP A 127 21.48 9.33 -11.85
C ASP A 127 21.59 8.20 -10.81
N MET A 128 20.69 8.14 -9.83
CA MET A 128 20.62 7.02 -8.88
C MET A 128 20.40 5.67 -9.58
N LYS A 129 19.51 5.61 -10.58
CA LYS A 129 19.27 4.37 -11.35
C LYS A 129 20.49 3.94 -12.13
N ARG A 130 21.25 4.90 -12.69
CA ARG A 130 22.52 4.64 -13.38
C ARG A 130 23.55 4.08 -12.40
N THR A 131 23.78 4.76 -11.28
CA THR A 131 24.74 4.33 -10.25
C THR A 131 24.39 2.96 -9.67
N ALA A 132 23.10 2.64 -9.52
CA ALA A 132 22.67 1.33 -9.02
C ALA A 132 23.06 0.16 -9.94
N VAL A 133 23.14 0.38 -11.26
CA VAL A 133 23.51 -0.65 -12.24
C VAL A 133 25.00 -0.63 -12.62
N GLU A 134 25.74 0.45 -12.29
CA GLU A 134 27.15 0.63 -12.64
C GLU A 134 28.08 -0.48 -12.09
N SER A 135 27.75 -1.06 -10.94
CA SER A 135 28.56 -2.16 -10.35
C SER A 135 28.44 -3.49 -11.12
N GLY A 136 27.48 -3.60 -12.06
CA GLY A 136 27.18 -4.83 -12.78
C GLY A 136 26.43 -5.88 -11.95
N ALA A 137 26.16 -5.63 -10.66
CA ALA A 137 25.42 -6.55 -9.80
C ALA A 137 23.92 -6.63 -10.15
N LEU A 138 23.37 -5.56 -10.76
CA LEU A 138 21.99 -5.48 -11.22
C LEU A 138 21.96 -5.10 -12.71
N SER A 139 21.16 -5.82 -13.49
CA SER A 139 20.96 -5.51 -14.91
C SER A 139 19.91 -4.41 -15.15
N VAL A 140 18.94 -4.30 -14.24
CA VAL A 140 17.86 -3.31 -14.27
C VAL A 140 17.54 -2.88 -12.84
N CYS A 141 17.20 -1.61 -12.67
CA CYS A 141 16.74 -1.05 -11.40
C CYS A 141 15.52 -0.16 -11.65
N SER A 142 14.41 -0.41 -10.95
CA SER A 142 13.20 0.40 -11.08
C SER A 142 13.32 1.71 -10.28
N THR A 143 12.39 2.64 -10.51
CA THR A 143 12.34 3.87 -9.69
C THR A 143 11.95 3.55 -8.24
N PHE A 144 11.10 2.54 -8.03
CA PHE A 144 10.73 2.09 -6.70
C PHE A 144 11.95 1.54 -5.94
N ASP A 145 12.76 0.71 -6.60
CA ASP A 145 13.94 0.09 -5.98
C ASP A 145 14.94 1.14 -5.47
N VAL A 146 15.31 2.11 -6.32
CA VAL A 146 16.27 3.15 -5.92
C VAL A 146 15.74 4.05 -4.81
N LEU A 147 14.44 4.36 -4.81
CA LEU A 147 13.84 5.20 -3.78
C LEU A 147 13.76 4.46 -2.44
N SER A 148 13.32 3.20 -2.48
CA SER A 148 13.28 2.34 -1.29
C SER A 148 14.68 2.13 -0.70
N ALA A 149 15.69 1.83 -1.55
CA ALA A 149 17.07 1.69 -1.11
C ALA A 149 17.63 3.01 -0.54
N ARG A 150 17.26 4.16 -1.12
CA ARG A 150 17.72 5.47 -0.65
C ARG A 150 17.15 5.87 0.70
N VAL A 151 15.89 5.50 0.98
CA VAL A 151 15.21 5.74 2.26
C VAL A 151 15.69 4.76 3.33
N TRP A 152 16.03 3.53 2.94
CA TRP A 152 16.57 2.52 3.86
C TRP A 152 17.96 2.88 4.39
N LYS A 153 18.82 3.45 3.53
CA LYS A 153 20.21 3.80 3.85
C LYS A 153 20.32 4.93 4.87
#